data_AF-A0AAJ2ZJN7-F1
#
_entry.id   AF-A0AAJ2ZJN7-F1
#
_cell.length_a   1.000
_cell.length_b   1.000
_cell.length_c   1.000
_cell.angle_alpha   90.00
_cell.angle_beta   90.00
_cell.angle_gamma   90.00
#
_symmetry.space_group_name_H-M   'P 1'
#
loop_
_entity.id
_entity.type
_entity.pdbx_description
1 polymer ?
#
loop_
_entity_poly.entity_id
_entity_poly.type
_entity_poly.pdbx_seq_one_letter_code
_entity_poly.pdbx_strand_id
1 'polypeptide(L)'
;MVKLAEETLTAVGRMTVAATELEHLLSRLGAADADADEIFARAGAPLLAAREAARSAPPAIREEYANLVEGAATQLAVGQAALRAVWRGGRTDAALFDEITARLLRCRDALDDRIPVPHEG
;
A
#
# COMPACT_ATOMS: atom_id res chain seq x y z
N MET A 1 19.77 -9.18 -17.29
CA MET A 1 18.34 -9.24 -16.90
C MET A 1 17.99 -10.68 -16.64
N VAL A 2 17.63 -11.06 -15.41
CA VAL A 2 17.29 -12.45 -15.08
C VAL A 2 15.94 -12.79 -15.69
N LYS A 3 15.85 -13.90 -16.44
CA LYS A 3 14.57 -14.39 -16.95
C LYS A 3 13.80 -15.00 -15.79
N LEU A 4 12.66 -14.40 -15.44
CA LEU A 4 11.76 -14.93 -14.41
C LEU A 4 10.96 -16.11 -14.96
N ALA A 5 10.61 -17.05 -14.08
CA ALA A 5 9.55 -18.00 -14.37
C ALA A 5 8.22 -17.26 -14.54
N GLU A 6 7.34 -17.80 -15.38
CA GLU A 6 6.04 -17.21 -15.68
C GLU A 6 5.17 -17.05 -14.42
N GLU A 7 5.21 -18.05 -13.53
CA GLU A 7 4.52 -18.02 -12.24
C GLU A 7 5.02 -16.87 -11.35
N THR A 8 6.35 -16.68 -11.28
CA THR A 8 6.95 -15.56 -10.53
C THR A 8 6.53 -14.22 -11.13
N LEU A 9 6.54 -14.09 -12.46
CA LEU A 9 6.11 -12.86 -13.12
C LEU A 9 4.65 -12.53 -12.81
N THR A 10 3.78 -13.54 -12.83
CA THR A 10 2.36 -13.43 -12.49
C THR A 10 2.16 -13.02 -11.03
N ALA A 11 2.91 -13.63 -10.10
CA ALA A 11 2.86 -13.30 -8.69
C ALA A 11 3.35 -11.86 -8.41
N VAL A 12 4.43 -11.43 -9.08
CA VAL A 12 4.90 -10.03 -9.02
C VAL A 12 3.83 -9.07 -9.53
N GLY A 13 3.17 -9.39 -10.66
CA GLY A 13 2.09 -8.57 -11.20
C GLY A 13 0.94 -8.38 -10.22
N ARG A 14 0.46 -9.47 -9.59
CA ARG A 14 -0.59 -9.42 -8.56
C ARG A 14 -0.17 -8.58 -7.35
N MET A 15 1.06 -8.75 -6.87
CA MET A 15 1.60 -7.95 -5.77
C MET A 15 1.65 -6.46 -6.12
N THR A 16 2.09 -6.11 -7.34
CA THR A 16 2.14 -4.72 -7.80
C THR A 16 0.75 -4.10 -7.86
N VAL A 17 -0.26 -4.82 -8.35
CA VAL A 17 -1.65 -4.35 -8.34
C VAL A 17 -2.14 -4.12 -6.91
N ALA A 18 -1.95 -5.07 -6.01
CA ALA A 18 -2.37 -4.91 -4.60
C ALA A 18 -1.67 -3.75 -3.89
N ALA A 19 -0.38 -3.52 -4.18
CA ALA A 19 0.35 -2.35 -3.67
C ALA A 19 -0.23 -1.03 -4.20
N THR A 20 -0.56 -1.00 -5.49
CA THR A 20 -1.13 0.17 -6.18
C THR A 20 -2.51 0.52 -5.61
N GLU A 21 -3.37 -0.49 -5.41
CA GLU A 21 -4.69 -0.31 -4.79
C GLU A 21 -4.57 0.23 -3.36
N LEU A 22 -3.62 -0.27 -2.58
CA LEU A 22 -3.35 0.22 -1.22
C LEU A 22 -2.84 1.68 -1.25
N GLU A 23 -1.93 2.03 -2.16
CA GLU A 23 -1.46 3.41 -2.33
C GLU A 23 -2.60 4.35 -2.75
N HIS A 24 -3.51 3.91 -3.62
CA HIS A 24 -4.68 4.69 -4.01
C HIS A 24 -5.67 4.88 -2.86
N LEU A 25 -5.90 3.86 -2.03
CA LEU A 25 -6.70 4.02 -0.81
C LEU A 25 -6.07 5.03 0.15
N LEU A 26 -4.74 4.97 0.35
CA LEU A 26 -4.02 5.93 1.19
C LEU A 26 -4.12 7.36 0.66
N SER A 27 -4.14 7.57 -0.66
CA SER A 27 -4.31 8.90 -1.23
C SER A 27 -5.70 9.46 -0.92
N ARG A 28 -6.76 8.66 -1.10
CA ARG A 28 -8.14 9.03 -0.74
C ARG A 28 -8.31 9.32 0.75
N LEU A 29 -7.67 8.53 1.59
CA LEU A 29 -7.67 8.71 3.05
C LEU A 29 -6.94 10.00 3.49
N GLY A 30 -5.93 10.43 2.73
CA GLY A 30 -5.19 11.67 2.94
C GLY A 30 -5.76 12.90 2.23
N ALA A 31 -6.72 12.71 1.33
CA ALA A 31 -7.33 13.73 0.48
C ALA A 31 -8.39 14.54 1.26
N ALA A 32 -7.96 15.33 2.25
CA ALA A 32 -8.88 16.17 3.02
C ALA A 32 -9.59 17.21 2.13
N ASP A 33 -8.83 18.11 1.51
CA ASP A 33 -9.29 19.16 0.59
C ASP A 33 -8.56 19.11 -0.77
N ALA A 34 -7.65 18.15 -0.95
CA ALA A 34 -6.84 17.99 -2.14
C ALA A 34 -7.33 16.81 -2.98
N ASP A 35 -7.10 16.87 -4.29
CA ASP A 35 -7.47 15.78 -5.19
C ASP A 35 -6.65 14.51 -4.89
N ALA A 36 -7.34 13.40 -4.63
CA ALA A 36 -6.74 12.12 -4.33
C ALA A 36 -5.88 11.58 -5.48
N ASP A 37 -6.22 11.90 -6.72
CA ASP A 37 -5.47 11.47 -7.91
C ASP A 37 -4.16 12.26 -8.05
N GLU A 38 -4.16 13.55 -7.72
CA GLU A 38 -2.94 14.37 -7.67
C GLU A 38 -1.96 13.88 -6.60
N ILE A 39 -2.47 13.46 -5.44
CA ILE A 39 -1.67 12.84 -4.38
C ILE A 39 -1.11 11.50 -4.89
N PHE A 40 -1.96 10.66 -5.49
CA PHE A 40 -1.57 9.34 -5.98
C PHE A 40 -0.48 9.38 -7.05
N ALA A 41 -0.52 10.36 -7.94
CA ALA A 41 0.47 10.53 -9.01
C ALA A 41 1.90 10.82 -8.50
N ARG A 42 2.07 11.19 -7.22
CA ARG A 42 3.35 11.58 -6.63
C ARG A 42 3.93 10.46 -5.76
N ALA A 43 5.12 9.99 -6.13
CA ALA A 43 5.82 8.93 -5.39
C ALA A 43 5.92 9.25 -3.89
N GLY A 44 5.42 8.33 -3.05
CA GLY A 44 5.44 8.43 -1.58
C GLY A 44 4.46 9.44 -0.98
N ALA A 45 3.77 10.25 -1.78
CA ALA A 45 2.81 11.23 -1.29
C ALA A 45 1.56 10.61 -0.65
N PRO A 46 0.98 9.49 -1.15
CA PRO A 46 -0.18 8.87 -0.51
C PRO A 46 0.06 8.51 0.95
N LEU A 47 1.21 7.90 1.24
CA LEU A 47 1.56 7.51 2.61
C LEU A 47 1.80 8.73 3.50
N LEU A 48 2.43 9.78 2.98
CA LEU A 48 2.62 11.03 3.72
C LEU A 48 1.28 11.69 4.06
N ALA A 49 0.36 11.75 3.09
CA ALA A 49 -0.96 12.33 3.26
C ALA A 49 -1.79 11.53 4.28
N ALA A 50 -1.82 10.20 4.18
CA ALA A 50 -2.50 9.34 5.15
C ALA A 50 -1.94 9.48 6.58
N ARG A 51 -0.62 9.66 6.73
CA ARG A 51 0.02 9.92 8.04
C ARG A 51 -0.39 11.26 8.63
N GLU A 52 -0.53 12.30 7.81
CA GLU A 52 -1.04 13.60 8.27
C GLU A 52 -2.51 13.49 8.68
N ALA A 53 -3.34 12.85 7.85
CA ALA A 53 -4.75 12.60 8.18
C ALA A 53 -4.91 11.82 9.49
N ALA A 54 -4.10 10.77 9.70
CA ALA A 54 -4.08 10.03 10.95
C ALA A 54 -3.72 10.92 12.16
N ARG A 55 -2.75 11.84 12.02
CA ARG A 55 -2.37 12.78 13.10
C ARG A 55 -3.48 13.78 13.42
N SER A 56 -4.21 14.23 12.41
CA SER A 56 -5.33 15.18 12.55
C SER A 56 -6.65 14.52 12.95
N ALA A 57 -6.73 13.18 12.95
CA ALA A 57 -7.95 12.45 13.26
C ALA A 57 -8.46 12.70 14.70
N PRO A 58 -9.78 12.53 14.94
CA PRO A 58 -10.37 12.61 16.27
C PRO A 58 -9.68 11.67 17.27
N PRO A 59 -9.54 12.06 18.55
CA PRO A 59 -8.83 11.25 19.55
C PRO A 59 -9.34 9.81 19.66
N ALA A 60 -10.62 9.56 19.40
CA ALA A 60 -11.24 8.24 19.49
C ALA A 60 -10.70 7.21 18.47
N ILE A 61 -10.21 7.66 17.31
CA ILE A 61 -9.72 6.76 16.24
C ILE A 61 -8.25 6.99 15.87
N ARG A 62 -7.63 8.05 16.41
CA ARG A 62 -6.28 8.50 16.03
C ARG A 62 -5.23 7.41 16.12
N GLU A 63 -5.19 6.68 17.22
CA GLU A 63 -4.21 5.63 17.45
C GLU A 63 -4.41 4.45 16.50
N GLU A 64 -5.65 3.98 16.34
CA GLU A 64 -5.97 2.88 15.41
C GLU A 64 -5.62 3.27 13.97
N TYR A 65 -5.99 4.48 13.54
CA TYR A 65 -5.69 4.97 12.21
C TYR A 65 -4.17 5.05 11.97
N ALA A 66 -3.42 5.64 12.90
CA ALA A 66 -1.96 5.70 12.79
C ALA A 66 -1.34 4.30 12.68
N ASN A 67 -1.80 3.35 13.50
CA ASN A 67 -1.29 1.97 13.48
C ASN A 67 -1.58 1.25 12.15
N LEU A 68 -2.77 1.45 11.58
CA LEU A 68 -3.13 0.87 10.28
C LEU A 68 -2.29 1.46 9.14
N VAL A 69 -2.07 2.78 9.15
CA VAL A 69 -1.23 3.46 8.15
C VAL A 69 0.22 3.00 8.25
N GLU A 70 0.79 2.84 9.45
CA GLU A 70 2.14 2.31 9.61
C GLU A 70 2.25 0.81 9.25
N GLY A 71 1.19 0.04 9.48
CA GLY A 71 1.07 -1.33 8.99
C GLY A 71 1.15 -1.40 7.47
N ALA A 72 0.37 -0.57 6.78
CA ALA A 72 0.40 -0.43 5.33
C ALA A 72 1.79 0.01 4.83
N ALA A 73 2.40 1.02 5.46
CA ALA A 73 3.76 1.48 5.15
C ALA A 73 4.78 0.35 5.19
N THR A 74 4.71 -0.48 6.23
CA THR A 74 5.59 -1.63 6.41
C THR A 74 5.44 -2.62 5.26
N GLN A 75 4.21 -2.97 4.88
CA GLN A 75 3.99 -3.94 3.80
C GLN A 75 4.38 -3.40 2.42
N LEU A 76 4.12 -2.12 2.15
CA LEU A 76 4.59 -1.45 0.92
C LEU A 76 6.12 -1.48 0.82
N ALA A 77 6.82 -1.17 1.91
CA ALA A 77 8.28 -1.22 1.96
C ALA A 77 8.81 -2.65 1.74
N VAL A 78 8.16 -3.67 2.30
CA VAL A 78 8.48 -5.09 2.07
C VAL A 78 8.30 -5.46 0.59
N GLY A 79 7.19 -5.08 -0.04
CA GLY A 79 6.95 -5.32 -1.46
C GLY A 79 7.99 -4.66 -2.36
N GLN A 80 8.32 -3.38 -2.10
CA GLN A 80 9.36 -2.65 -2.82
C GLN A 80 10.76 -3.27 -2.62
N ALA A 81 11.07 -3.78 -1.42
CA ALA A 81 12.32 -4.47 -1.15
C ALA A 81 12.41 -5.81 -1.90
N ALA A 82 11.33 -6.58 -1.92
CA ALA A 82 11.25 -7.85 -2.66
C ALA A 82 11.44 -7.62 -4.17
N LEU A 83 10.77 -6.61 -4.75
CA LEU A 83 10.93 -6.27 -6.17
C LEU A 83 12.37 -5.83 -6.50
N ARG A 84 12.99 -5.00 -5.65
CA ARG A 84 14.40 -4.60 -5.82
C ARG A 84 15.35 -5.78 -5.70
N ALA A 85 15.06 -6.75 -4.85
CA ALA A 85 15.87 -7.97 -4.73
C ALA A 85 15.84 -8.76 -6.04
N VAL A 86 14.69 -8.89 -6.70
CA VAL A 86 14.59 -9.55 -8.02
C VAL A 86 15.52 -8.91 -9.04
N TRP A 87 15.53 -7.58 -9.13
CA TRP A 87 16.39 -6.87 -10.09
C TRP A 87 17.89 -7.03 -9.80
N ARG A 88 18.25 -7.34 -8.54
CA ARG A 88 19.63 -7.62 -8.13
C ARG A 88 20.01 -9.11 -8.24
N GLY A 89 19.16 -9.94 -8.85
CA GLY A 89 19.39 -11.39 -8.96
C GLY A 89 19.13 -12.17 -7.66
N GLY A 90 18.31 -11.60 -6.77
CA GLY A 90 17.89 -12.22 -5.51
C GLY A 90 16.79 -13.28 -5.70
N ARG A 91 16.09 -13.61 -4.60
CA ARG A 91 15.04 -14.63 -4.59
C ARG A 91 13.89 -14.29 -5.55
N THR A 92 13.44 -15.28 -6.30
CA THR A 92 12.39 -15.18 -7.34
C THR A 92 11.26 -16.17 -7.10
N ASP A 93 10.99 -16.47 -5.82
CA ASP A 93 9.97 -17.43 -5.40
C ASP A 93 8.56 -16.81 -5.50
N ALA A 94 7.68 -17.41 -6.30
CA ALA A 94 6.31 -16.94 -6.48
C ALA A 94 5.51 -16.91 -5.16
N ALA A 95 5.74 -17.89 -4.27
CA ALA A 95 5.02 -17.98 -2.99
C ALA A 95 5.31 -16.77 -2.07
N LEU A 96 6.53 -16.22 -2.14
CA LEU A 96 6.89 -15.02 -1.40
C LEU A 96 6.07 -13.81 -1.87
N PHE A 97 5.94 -13.62 -3.18
CA PHE A 97 5.16 -12.50 -3.73
C PHE A 97 3.67 -12.65 -3.43
N ASP A 98 3.14 -13.87 -3.46
CA ASP A 98 1.76 -14.15 -3.08
C ASP A 98 1.50 -13.88 -1.60
N GLU A 99 2.44 -14.23 -0.72
CA GLU A 99 2.35 -13.90 0.71
C GLU A 99 2.35 -12.39 0.95
N ILE A 100 3.22 -11.65 0.27
CA ILE A 100 3.25 -10.18 0.35
C ILE A 100 1.95 -9.59 -0.18
N THR A 101 1.44 -10.11 -1.31
CA THR A 101 0.13 -9.71 -1.88
C THR A 101 -0.97 -9.85 -0.84
N ALA A 102 -1.05 -11.00 -0.17
CA ALA A 102 -2.06 -11.23 0.85
C ALA A 102 -1.94 -10.27 2.05
N ARG A 103 -0.71 -9.87 2.42
CA ARG A 103 -0.48 -8.89 3.50
C ARG A 103 -0.90 -7.48 3.07
N LEU A 104 -0.61 -7.07 1.84
CA LEU A 104 -1.04 -5.79 1.27
C LEU A 104 -2.56 -5.69 1.25
N LEU A 105 -3.25 -6.73 0.77
CA LEU A 105 -4.71 -6.77 0.72
C LEU A 105 -5.33 -6.69 2.12
N ARG A 106 -4.78 -7.41 3.12
CA ARG A 106 -5.24 -7.29 4.50
C ARG A 106 -5.08 -5.88 5.08
N CYS A 107 -4.00 -5.18 4.74
CA CYS A 107 -3.83 -3.78 5.14
C CYS A 107 -4.88 -2.87 4.47
N ARG A 108 -5.15 -3.08 3.17
CA ARG A 108 -6.18 -2.35 2.43
C ARG A 108 -7.56 -2.57 3.05
N ASP A 109 -7.96 -3.82 3.23
CA ASP A 109 -9.27 -4.18 3.77
C ASP A 109 -9.45 -3.63 5.20
N ALA A 110 -8.42 -3.73 6.05
CA ALA A 110 -8.47 -3.17 7.39
C ALA A 110 -8.57 -1.63 7.42
N LEU A 111 -7.98 -0.93 6.45
CA LEU A 111 -8.12 0.52 6.33
C LEU A 111 -9.51 0.90 5.83
N ASP A 112 -10.01 0.22 4.79
CA ASP A 112 -11.31 0.50 4.17
C ASP A 112 -12.48 0.22 5.13
N ASP A 113 -12.40 -0.88 5.89
CA ASP A 113 -13.46 -1.29 6.83
C ASP A 113 -13.52 -0.40 8.09
N ARG A 114 -12.38 0.14 8.54
CA ARG A 114 -12.25 0.73 9.89
C ARG A 114 -12.07 2.22 9.88
N ILE A 115 -11.56 2.78 8.79
CA ILE A 115 -11.37 4.22 8.65
C ILE A 115 -12.41 4.73 7.68
N PRO A 116 -13.36 5.57 8.12
CA PRO A 116 -14.37 6.10 7.22
C PRO A 116 -13.70 6.95 6.14
N VAL A 117 -13.72 6.45 4.91
CA VAL A 117 -13.26 7.19 3.73
C VAL A 117 -14.36 8.17 3.35
N PRO A 118 -14.09 9.48 3.19
CA PRO A 118 -15.06 10.39 2.60
C PRO A 118 -15.40 9.86 1.20
N HIS A 119 -16.65 9.46 0.99
CA HIS A 119 -17.15 9.17 -0.35
C HIS A 119 -17.53 10.51 -0.97
N GLU A 120 -16.82 10.89 -2.04
CA GLU A 120 -17.25 12.00 -2.88
C GLU A 120 -18.68 11.72 -3.36
N GLY A 121 -19.57 12.69 -3.14
CA GLY A 121 -20.96 12.67 -3.61
C GLY A 121 -21.08 13.27 -5.00
#